data_AF-A0A3L7XAI3-F1
#
_entry.id   AF-A0A3L7XAI3-F1
#
_cell.length_a   1.000
_cell.length_b   1.000
_cell.length_c   1.000
_cell.angle_alpha   90.00
_cell.angle_beta   90.00
_cell.angle_gamma   90.00
#
_symmetry.space_group_name_H-M   'P 1'
#
loop_
_entity.id
_entity.type
_entity.pdbx_description
1 polymer ?
#
loop_
_entity_poly.entity_id
_entity_poly.type
_entity_poly.pdbx_seq_one_letter_code
_entity_poly.pdbx_strand_id
1 'polypeptide(L)'
;MSDKDTSSVSEAEIAVYWQEENLLPPSAAFVAQANLTDSAIFERFGLDNFPECFKEYADLLDWDQKWHTTLDSSDAPCFKWFVGG
;
A
#
# COMPACT_ATOMS: atom_id res chain seq x y z
N MET A 1 -44.62 -12.58 -17.62
CA MET A 1 -44.10 -13.23 -16.39
C MET A 1 -42.58 -13.28 -16.54
N SER A 2 -41.75 -12.46 -15.92
CA SER A 2 -41.90 -11.69 -14.69
C SER A 2 -40.91 -10.53 -14.76
N ASP A 3 -41.39 -9.29 -14.64
CA ASP A 3 -40.54 -8.16 -14.24
C ASP A 3 -40.09 -8.41 -12.80
N LYS A 4 -38.79 -8.61 -12.58
CA LYS A 4 -38.24 -8.63 -11.21
C LYS A 4 -38.09 -7.18 -10.76
N ASP A 5 -39.08 -6.71 -10.02
CA ASP A 5 -39.05 -5.47 -9.27
C ASP A 5 -37.89 -5.52 -8.26
N THR A 6 -36.81 -4.77 -8.53
CA THR A 6 -35.60 -4.71 -7.69
C THR A 6 -35.75 -3.73 -6.52
N SER A 7 -36.93 -3.15 -6.30
CA SER A 7 -37.12 -2.05 -5.35
C SER A 7 -37.26 -2.46 -3.87
N SER A 8 -37.21 -3.76 -3.53
CA SER A 8 -37.39 -4.24 -2.15
C SER A 8 -36.38 -5.30 -1.71
N VAL A 9 -35.10 -5.17 -2.08
CA VAL A 9 -34.06 -6.04 -1.50
C VAL A 9 -33.83 -5.62 -0.05
N SER A 10 -34.10 -6.53 0.88
CA SER A 10 -33.95 -6.28 2.32
C SER A 10 -32.49 -6.28 2.76
N GLU A 11 -32.18 -5.55 3.83
CA GLU A 11 -30.83 -5.53 4.43
C GLU A 11 -30.34 -6.93 4.82
N ALA A 12 -31.25 -7.82 5.20
CA ALA A 12 -30.95 -9.23 5.49
C ALA A 12 -30.53 -10.01 4.23
N GLU A 13 -31.12 -9.73 3.06
CA GLU A 13 -30.71 -10.32 1.78
C GLU A 13 -29.38 -9.76 1.30
N ILE A 14 -29.06 -8.49 1.61
CA ILE A 14 -27.74 -7.88 1.35
C ILE A 14 -26.68 -8.45 2.30
N ALA A 15 -27.01 -8.65 3.58
CA ALA A 15 -26.09 -9.19 4.60
C ALA A 15 -25.69 -10.65 4.35
N VAL A 16 -26.52 -11.44 3.69
CA VAL A 16 -26.19 -12.83 3.27
C VAL A 16 -25.06 -12.85 2.23
N TYR A 17 -24.92 -11.81 1.40
CA TYR A 17 -23.77 -11.68 0.48
C TYR A 17 -22.48 -11.21 1.18
N TRP A 18 -22.55 -10.75 2.45
CA TRP A 18 -21.39 -10.29 3.21
C TRP A 18 -20.69 -11.43 3.98
N GLN A 19 -21.18 -12.67 3.91
CA GLN A 19 -20.55 -13.81 4.59
C GLN A 19 -19.26 -14.32 3.94
N GLU A 20 -18.90 -13.86 2.75
CA GLU A 20 -17.73 -14.36 2.01
C GLU A 20 -16.55 -13.37 2.00
N GLU A 21 -15.97 -13.11 3.17
CA GLU A 21 -14.57 -12.66 3.25
C GLU A 21 -13.64 -13.87 3.41
N ASN A 22 -13.84 -14.92 2.61
CA ASN A 22 -12.90 -16.04 2.58
C ASN A 22 -11.57 -15.53 2.02
N LEU A 23 -10.58 -15.38 2.90
CA LEU A 23 -9.22 -15.06 2.51
C LEU A 23 -8.67 -16.19 1.64
N LEU A 24 -8.38 -15.88 0.38
CA LEU A 24 -7.72 -16.81 -0.54
C LEU A 24 -6.21 -16.58 -0.47
N PRO A 25 -5.43 -17.45 0.19
CA PRO A 25 -3.99 -17.29 0.20
C PRO A 25 -3.41 -17.51 -1.21
N PRO A 26 -2.32 -16.79 -1.56
CA PRO A 26 -1.65 -17.01 -2.84
C PRO A 26 -1.09 -18.42 -2.93
N SER A 27 -0.96 -18.95 -4.15
CA SER A 27 -0.33 -20.25 -4.38
C SER A 27 1.16 -20.22 -4.03
N ALA A 28 1.74 -21.36 -3.66
CA ALA A 28 3.17 -21.46 -3.34
C ALA A 28 4.06 -21.00 -4.51
N ALA A 29 3.67 -21.32 -5.76
CA ALA A 29 4.39 -20.89 -6.95
C ALA A 29 4.39 -19.36 -7.10
N PHE A 30 3.29 -18.69 -6.72
CA PHE A 30 3.21 -17.24 -6.72
C PHE A 30 4.07 -16.62 -5.63
N VAL A 31 4.06 -17.18 -4.41
CA VAL A 31 4.91 -16.69 -3.31
C VAL A 31 6.40 -16.84 -3.62
N ALA A 32 6.79 -17.92 -4.30
CA ALA A 32 8.20 -18.20 -4.61
C ALA A 32 8.86 -17.16 -5.56
N GLN A 33 8.07 -16.38 -6.30
CA GLN A 33 8.54 -15.32 -7.19
C GLN A 33 8.33 -13.91 -6.62
N ALA A 34 8.06 -13.79 -5.32
CA ALA A 34 7.90 -12.48 -4.69
C ALA A 34 9.22 -11.70 -4.78
N ASN A 35 9.15 -10.44 -5.22
CA ASN A 35 10.31 -9.54 -5.26
C ASN A 35 10.90 -9.26 -3.88
N LEU A 36 10.12 -9.51 -2.84
CA LEU A 36 10.51 -9.32 -1.46
C LEU A 36 9.89 -10.43 -0.60
N THR A 37 10.77 -11.15 0.10
CA THR A 37 10.39 -12.28 0.97
C THR A 37 10.71 -12.03 2.44
N ASP A 38 11.47 -10.98 2.74
CA ASP A 38 11.89 -10.63 4.09
C ASP A 38 10.78 -9.88 4.84
N SER A 39 10.21 -10.51 5.86
CA SER A 39 9.16 -9.92 6.69
C SER A 39 9.63 -8.74 7.54
N ALA A 40 10.94 -8.58 7.77
CA ALA A 40 11.48 -7.43 8.48
C ALA A 40 11.25 -6.11 7.75
N ILE A 41 10.83 -6.14 6.47
CA ILE A 41 10.47 -4.92 5.73
C ILE A 41 9.39 -4.11 6.46
N PHE A 42 8.44 -4.76 7.13
CA PHE A 42 7.35 -4.06 7.81
C PHE A 42 7.87 -3.19 8.96
N GLU A 43 8.93 -3.63 9.62
CA GLU A 43 9.62 -2.86 10.65
C GLU A 43 10.51 -1.78 10.02
N ARG A 44 11.32 -2.13 9.01
CA ARG A 44 12.19 -1.16 8.31
C ARG A 44 11.44 0.02 7.70
N PHE A 45 10.25 -0.24 7.15
CA PHE A 45 9.35 0.76 6.55
C PHE A 45 8.23 1.21 7.47
N GLY A 46 8.30 0.84 8.75
CA GLY A 46 7.38 1.32 9.78
C GLY A 46 7.52 2.81 10.05
N LEU A 47 6.52 3.37 10.74
CA LEU A 47 6.46 4.79 11.08
C LEU A 47 7.63 5.27 11.94
N ASP A 48 8.22 4.38 12.75
CA ASP A 48 9.38 4.69 13.58
C ASP A 48 10.62 5.07 12.75
N ASN A 49 10.69 4.60 11.50
CA ASN A 49 11.75 4.89 10.55
C ASN A 49 11.36 5.97 9.54
N PHE A 50 10.14 6.51 9.60
CA PHE A 50 9.68 7.55 8.68
C PHE A 50 10.40 8.88 8.96
N PRO A 51 10.83 9.65 7.93
CA PRO A 51 10.73 9.38 6.48
C PRO A 51 11.93 8.59 5.91
N GLU A 52 12.93 8.32 6.73
CA GLU A 52 14.23 7.80 6.33
C GLU A 52 14.18 6.38 5.74
N CYS A 53 13.15 5.61 6.07
CA CYS A 53 12.88 4.31 5.43
C CYS A 53 12.81 4.40 3.90
N PHE A 54 12.39 5.53 3.34
CA PHE A 54 12.32 5.72 1.89
C PHE A 54 13.70 5.88 1.22
N LYS A 55 14.79 6.08 1.99
CA LYS A 55 16.14 6.16 1.43
C LYS A 55 16.55 4.87 0.71
N GLU A 56 16.17 3.70 1.24
CA GLU A 56 16.47 2.40 0.64
C GLU A 56 15.97 2.31 -0.81
N TYR A 57 14.79 2.86 -1.10
CA TYR A 57 14.26 2.94 -2.47
C TYR A 57 14.87 4.07 -3.29
N ALA A 58 15.14 5.22 -2.68
CA ALA A 58 15.74 6.34 -3.39
C ALA A 58 17.16 6.03 -3.87
N ASP A 59 17.92 5.25 -3.11
CA ASP A 59 19.26 4.77 -3.50
C ASP A 59 19.23 3.77 -4.68
N LEU A 60 18.05 3.26 -5.11
CA LEU A 60 17.91 2.46 -6.32
C LEU A 60 17.90 3.31 -7.61
N LEU A 61 17.71 4.62 -7.49
CA LEU A 61 17.70 5.54 -8.62
C LEU A 61 19.11 6.09 -8.84
N ASP A 62 19.42 6.42 -10.10
CA ASP A 62 20.63 7.17 -10.43
C ASP A 62 20.39 8.66 -10.23
N TRP A 63 21.22 9.28 -9.39
CA TRP A 63 21.13 10.71 -9.07
C TRP A 63 22.36 11.44 -9.59
N ASP A 64 22.14 12.57 -10.27
CA ASP A 64 23.22 13.49 -10.65
C ASP A 64 23.87 14.11 -9.39
N GLN A 65 23.05 14.41 -8.38
CA GLN A 65 23.48 14.86 -7.06
C GLN A 65 22.66 14.18 -5.97
N LYS A 66 23.30 13.76 -4.88
CA LYS A 66 22.58 13.16 -3.75
C LYS A 66 21.80 14.23 -2.98
N TRP A 67 20.54 13.93 -2.67
CA TRP A 67 19.70 14.78 -1.83
C TRP A 67 20.25 14.91 -0.41
N HIS A 68 19.92 16.01 0.26
CA HIS A 68 20.31 16.25 1.65
C HIS A 68 19.13 16.15 2.63
N THR A 69 17.88 16.23 2.14
CA THR A 69 16.67 16.13 2.98
C THR A 69 15.67 15.17 2.35
N THR A 70 15.31 14.09 3.05
CA THR A 70 14.38 13.08 2.54
C THR A 70 12.95 13.62 2.37
N LEU A 71 12.46 14.37 3.36
CA LEU A 71 11.16 15.02 3.35
C LEU A 71 11.24 16.38 4.03
N ASP A 72 10.87 17.43 3.30
CA ASP A 72 10.59 18.76 3.84
C ASP A 72 9.08 18.95 3.94
N SER A 73 8.59 18.98 5.18
CA SER A 73 7.18 19.19 5.53
C SER A 73 6.92 20.55 6.17
N SER A 74 7.86 21.50 6.08
CA SER A 74 7.76 22.79 6.76
C SER A 74 6.67 23.72 6.20
N ASP A 75 6.30 23.55 4.92
CA ASP A 75 5.30 24.36 4.21
C ASP A 75 4.10 23.51 3.77
N ALA A 76 3.48 22.77 4.70
CA ALA A 76 2.28 22.00 4.39
C ALA A 76 1.17 22.91 3.81
N PRO A 77 0.47 22.52 2.72
CA PRO A 77 0.42 21.18 2.10
C PRO A 77 1.47 20.91 1.01
N CYS A 78 2.41 21.82 0.77
CA CYS A 78 3.46 21.72 -0.25
C CYS A 78 4.65 20.88 0.26
N PHE A 79 4.47 19.57 0.36
CA PHE A 79 5.54 18.64 0.74
C PHE A 79 6.58 18.48 -0.37
N LYS A 80 7.86 18.48 -0.01
CA LYS A 80 8.97 18.24 -0.95
C LYS A 80 9.73 16.99 -0.53
N TRP A 81 10.00 16.10 -1.48
CA TRP A 81 10.73 14.85 -1.26
C TRP A 81 12.12 14.95 -1.89
N PHE A 82 13.11 14.35 -1.23
CA PHE A 82 14.49 14.24 -1.69
C PHE A 82 15.10 15.59 -2.14
N VAL A 83 14.97 16.60 -1.29
CA VAL A 83 15.40 17.97 -1.59
C VAL A 83 16.91 18.05 -1.78
N GLY A 84 17.32 18.72 -2.88
CA GLY A 84 18.71 18.94 -3.26
C GLY A 84 19.31 17.84 -4.13
N GLY A 85 18.54 16.78 -4.42
CA GLY A 85 18.86 15.79 -5.44
C GLY A 85 18.15 16.06 -6.75
#